data_AF-A0A9W5N2R9-F1
#
_entry.id   AF-A0A9W5N2R9-F1
#
_cell.length_a   1.000
_cell.length_b   1.000
_cell.length_c   1.000
_cell.angle_alpha   90.00
_cell.angle_beta   90.00
_cell.angle_gamma   90.00
#
_symmetry.space_group_name_H-M   'P 1'
#
loop_
_entity.id
_entity.type
_entity.pdbx_description
1 polymer ?
#
loop_
_entity_poly.entity_id
_entity_poly.type
_entity_poly.pdbx_seq_one_letter_code
_entity_poly.pdbx_strand_id
1 'polypeptide(L)'
;MFAAAAAQAQPRSFVSGDQAGATVTDGRQPRYIRLGTESSGWYGNRASVHIAYSNLLTYKGKRLYHTHKNSTSFARFDEIGRLPLIRRLFDGIVNRDDNGVTVTRLYRMYSPIYRYVPGGVPNDYSNLGRMSFARVGNADVYFGDWADVQPGAAAGTAGTNYSVFYNGTGKTAKMPTGGTAVYSVKGINHYVDANTALLTGDLKADFAKKRLNGTIKRPGLSVTVDNAVINTANASFGGRATANDVSGTTRGNFYGNDAAALAGVAEFARNPNLNTAFGGTKK
;
A
#
# COMPACT_ATOMS: atom_id res chain seq x y z
N MET A 1 -27.31 -15.20 -23.26
CA MET A 1 -25.99 -15.52 -22.68
C MET A 1 -25.49 -14.30 -21.93
N PHE A 2 -25.51 -14.34 -20.60
CA PHE A 2 -24.97 -13.23 -19.80
C PHE A 2 -23.44 -13.31 -19.84
N ALA A 3 -22.80 -12.32 -20.46
CA ALA A 3 -21.36 -12.15 -20.35
C ALA A 3 -21.01 -12.01 -18.86
N ALA A 4 -20.21 -12.93 -18.34
CA ALA A 4 -19.59 -12.76 -17.05
C ALA A 4 -18.73 -11.51 -17.12
N ALA A 5 -19.22 -10.39 -16.57
CA ALA A 5 -18.42 -9.20 -16.40
C ALA A 5 -17.17 -9.62 -15.61
N ALA A 6 -15.98 -9.48 -16.22
CA ALA A 6 -14.72 -9.67 -15.52
C ALA A 6 -14.79 -8.87 -14.22
N ALA A 7 -14.73 -9.58 -13.10
CA ALA A 7 -15.06 -8.96 -11.83
C ALA A 7 -13.95 -7.97 -11.46
N GLN A 8 -14.31 -6.69 -11.37
CA GLN A 8 -13.36 -5.59 -11.19
C GLN A 8 -12.76 -5.59 -9.78
N ALA A 9 -11.54 -5.07 -9.63
CA ALA A 9 -10.93 -4.81 -8.33
C ALA A 9 -11.93 -4.06 -7.42
N GLN A 10 -12.08 -4.52 -6.18
CA GLN A 10 -13.05 -3.97 -5.24
C GLN A 10 -12.35 -3.38 -4.02
N PRO A 11 -12.93 -2.33 -3.43
CA PRO A 11 -12.41 -1.77 -2.20
C PRO A 11 -12.72 -2.67 -1.01
N ARG A 12 -11.75 -2.84 -0.11
CA ARG A 12 -11.92 -3.53 1.17
C ARG A 12 -11.27 -2.73 2.28
N SER A 13 -12.10 -2.17 3.16
CA SER A 13 -11.65 -1.48 4.37
C SER A 13 -11.14 -2.48 5.42
N PHE A 14 -10.22 -2.02 6.24
CA PHE A 14 -9.64 -2.74 7.36
C PHE A 14 -9.62 -1.84 8.58
N VAL A 15 -10.06 -2.36 9.73
CA VAL A 15 -10.01 -1.68 11.03
C VAL A 15 -9.68 -2.70 12.11
N SER A 16 -8.70 -2.40 12.96
CA SER A 16 -8.38 -3.21 14.15
C SER A 16 -7.74 -2.31 15.22
N GLY A 17 -8.44 -2.10 16.34
CA GLY A 17 -7.99 -1.14 17.36
C GLY A 17 -7.83 0.27 16.78
N ASP A 18 -6.65 0.86 16.95
CA ASP A 18 -6.27 2.15 16.36
C ASP A 18 -5.72 2.04 14.93
N GLN A 19 -5.67 0.83 14.36
CA GLN A 19 -5.24 0.60 13.00
C GLN A 19 -6.41 0.75 12.03
N ALA A 20 -6.17 1.43 10.91
CA ALA A 20 -7.12 1.52 9.81
C ALA A 20 -6.41 1.56 8.46
N GLY A 21 -7.09 1.06 7.43
CA GLY A 21 -6.57 0.99 6.07
C GLY A 21 -7.62 0.56 5.07
N ALA A 22 -7.24 0.50 3.80
CA ALA A 22 -8.02 -0.19 2.78
C ALA A 22 -7.13 -0.73 1.66
N THR A 23 -7.68 -1.69 0.92
CA THR A 23 -7.14 -2.17 -0.37
C THR A 23 -8.15 -1.92 -1.47
N VAL A 24 -7.67 -1.83 -2.71
CA VAL A 24 -8.47 -1.99 -3.94
C VAL A 24 -7.85 -3.14 -4.70
N THR A 25 -8.50 -4.31 -4.69
CA THR A 25 -7.94 -5.57 -5.20
C THR A 25 -9.04 -6.49 -5.72
N ASP A 26 -8.78 -7.32 -6.72
CA ASP A 26 -9.72 -8.38 -7.10
C ASP A 26 -9.50 -9.61 -6.21
N GLY A 27 -10.37 -9.74 -5.21
CA GLY A 27 -10.33 -10.84 -4.26
C GLY A 27 -10.84 -12.19 -4.80
N ARG A 28 -11.23 -12.27 -6.08
CA ARG A 28 -11.56 -13.54 -6.76
C ARG A 28 -10.35 -14.16 -7.43
N GLN A 29 -9.27 -13.39 -7.61
CA GLN A 29 -8.03 -13.91 -8.16
C GLN A 29 -7.39 -14.93 -7.20
N PRO A 30 -6.62 -15.89 -7.71
CA PRO A 30 -5.97 -16.89 -6.88
C PRO A 30 -5.03 -16.31 -5.83
N ARG A 31 -4.53 -15.09 -6.07
CA ARG A 31 -3.66 -14.34 -5.17
C ARG A 31 -4.12 -12.89 -5.11
N TYR A 32 -4.24 -12.35 -3.90
CA TYR A 32 -4.61 -10.95 -3.68
C TYR A 32 -4.14 -10.43 -2.33
N ILE A 33 -3.90 -9.13 -2.28
CA ILE A 33 -3.47 -8.44 -1.07
C ILE A 33 -4.61 -8.31 -0.05
N ARG A 34 -4.26 -8.44 1.23
CA ARG A 34 -5.09 -8.10 2.39
C ARG A 34 -4.25 -7.31 3.39
N LEU A 35 -4.93 -6.50 4.19
CA LEU A 35 -4.33 -5.86 5.35
C LEU A 35 -4.54 -6.74 6.57
N GLY A 36 -3.67 -6.57 7.56
CA GLY A 36 -3.84 -7.23 8.85
C GLY A 36 -3.07 -6.52 9.95
N THR A 37 -3.01 -7.20 11.08
CA THR A 37 -2.19 -6.87 12.26
C THR A 37 -1.12 -7.93 12.39
N GLU A 38 0.13 -7.51 12.63
CA GLU A 38 1.17 -8.46 12.99
C GLU A 38 1.05 -8.81 14.47
N SER A 39 0.93 -10.11 14.80
CA SER A 39 0.66 -10.60 16.15
C SER A 39 1.92 -10.99 16.94
N SER A 40 3.12 -10.88 16.36
CA SER A 40 4.33 -11.47 16.94
C SER A 40 5.53 -10.50 17.06
N GLY A 41 6.22 -10.56 18.21
CA GLY A 41 7.56 -10.01 18.40
C GLY A 41 7.66 -8.49 18.42
N TRP A 42 8.84 -7.96 18.06
CA TRP A 42 9.17 -6.52 18.06
C TRP A 42 8.33 -5.67 17.08
N TYR A 43 7.59 -6.29 16.16
CA TYR A 43 6.72 -5.64 15.18
C TYR A 43 5.23 -5.83 15.47
N GLY A 44 4.90 -6.35 16.66
CA GLY A 44 3.52 -6.51 17.10
C GLY A 44 2.72 -5.20 17.00
N ASN A 45 1.47 -5.30 16.57
CA ASN A 45 0.53 -4.18 16.41
C ASN A 45 0.96 -3.09 15.41
N ARG A 46 1.96 -3.35 14.54
CA ARG A 46 2.32 -2.42 13.47
C ARG A 46 1.49 -2.63 12.20
N ALA A 47 1.41 -1.60 11.38
CA ALA A 47 0.81 -1.67 10.06
C ALA A 47 1.44 -2.80 9.23
N SER A 48 0.61 -3.69 8.70
CA SER A 48 1.07 -4.93 8.09
C SER A 48 0.24 -5.38 6.89
N VAL A 49 0.82 -6.27 6.11
CA VAL A 49 0.24 -6.82 4.88
C VAL A 49 0.27 -8.34 4.91
N HIS A 50 -0.74 -8.94 4.29
CA HIS A 50 -0.82 -10.37 4.08
C HIS A 50 -1.30 -10.62 2.65
N ILE A 51 -0.66 -11.54 1.93
CA ILE A 51 -1.14 -11.96 0.62
C ILE A 51 -1.96 -13.23 0.81
N ALA A 52 -3.23 -13.19 0.42
CA ALA A 52 -4.10 -14.35 0.44
C ALA A 52 -3.91 -15.17 -0.83
N TYR A 53 -3.97 -16.50 -0.68
CA TYR A 53 -3.81 -17.46 -1.76
C TYR A 53 -4.92 -18.51 -1.70
N SER A 54 -5.51 -18.87 -2.84
CA SER A 54 -6.50 -19.97 -2.90
C SER A 54 -5.88 -21.31 -3.30
N ASN A 55 -4.68 -21.30 -3.91
CA ASN A 55 -4.08 -22.48 -4.55
C ASN A 55 -2.64 -22.69 -4.05
N LEU A 56 -2.23 -23.96 -4.01
CA LEU A 56 -0.84 -24.36 -3.78
C LEU A 56 0.05 -23.94 -4.95
N LEU A 57 1.04 -23.08 -4.70
CA LEU A 57 2.06 -22.74 -5.70
C LEU A 57 3.24 -23.71 -5.64
N THR A 58 3.77 -24.04 -6.83
CA THR A 58 4.97 -24.86 -7.00
C THR A 58 5.96 -24.10 -7.86
N TYR A 59 7.24 -24.10 -7.49
CA TYR A 59 8.33 -23.54 -8.29
C TYR A 59 9.51 -24.53 -8.29
N LYS A 60 10.06 -24.80 -9.49
CA LYS A 60 11.13 -25.81 -9.70
C LYS A 60 10.83 -27.16 -9.04
N GLY A 61 9.60 -27.65 -9.18
CA GLY A 61 9.15 -28.93 -8.60
C GLY A 61 9.01 -28.94 -7.07
N LYS A 62 9.24 -27.83 -6.37
CA LYS A 62 9.04 -27.71 -4.93
C LYS A 62 7.80 -26.91 -4.60
N ARG A 63 6.99 -27.40 -3.65
CA ARG A 63 5.87 -26.65 -3.08
C ARG A 63 6.43 -25.41 -2.38
N LEU A 64 5.91 -24.24 -2.73
CA LEU A 64 6.21 -23.02 -2.00
C LEU A 64 5.48 -23.07 -0.66
N TYR A 65 6.20 -22.73 0.41
CA TYR A 65 5.63 -22.82 1.75
C TYR A 65 4.45 -21.83 1.90
N HIS A 66 3.35 -22.31 2.49
CA HIS A 66 2.16 -21.51 2.81
C HIS A 66 2.34 -20.66 4.08
N THR A 67 3.59 -20.44 4.52
CA THR A 67 3.94 -20.12 5.91
C THR A 67 3.83 -18.65 6.27
N HIS A 68 2.89 -17.91 5.69
CA HIS A 68 2.48 -16.62 6.23
C HIS A 68 1.02 -16.67 6.61
N LYS A 69 0.67 -17.51 7.60
CA LYS A 69 -0.63 -17.37 8.28
C LYS A 69 -0.77 -15.99 8.95
N ASN A 70 0.35 -15.31 9.19
CA ASN A 70 0.43 -14.02 9.87
C ASN A 70 0.81 -12.92 8.89
N SER A 71 0.25 -11.72 9.10
CA SER A 71 0.64 -10.52 8.37
C SER A 71 2.08 -10.11 8.70
N THR A 72 2.77 -9.54 7.71
CA THR A 72 4.14 -9.03 7.84
C THR A 72 4.11 -7.51 7.90
N SER A 73 4.69 -6.90 8.93
CA SER A 73 4.75 -5.45 9.07
C SER A 73 5.63 -4.80 8.01
N PHE A 74 5.19 -3.65 7.51
CA PHE A 74 5.99 -2.81 6.62
C PHE A 74 7.31 -2.36 7.27
N ALA A 75 7.32 -2.20 8.60
CA ALA A 75 8.50 -1.80 9.35
C ALA A 75 9.65 -2.83 9.26
N ARG A 76 9.35 -4.13 9.07
CA ARG A 76 10.36 -5.17 8.84
C ARG A 76 11.12 -4.92 7.54
N PHE A 77 10.41 -4.57 6.47
CA PHE A 77 11.01 -4.28 5.17
C PHE A 77 11.82 -2.97 5.19
N ASP A 78 11.36 -1.97 5.93
CA ASP A 78 12.12 -0.74 6.16
C ASP A 78 13.45 -1.00 6.87
N GLU A 79 13.47 -1.95 7.82
CA GLU A 79 14.69 -2.33 8.54
C GLU A 79 15.70 -3.09 7.67
N ILE A 80 15.22 -4.00 6.81
CA ILE A 80 16.04 -4.68 5.80
C ILE A 80 16.82 -3.68 4.94
N GLY A 81 16.17 -2.57 4.56
CA GLY A 81 16.80 -1.51 3.76
C GLY A 81 17.84 -0.67 4.52
N ARG A 82 17.82 -0.65 5.87
CA ARG A 82 18.71 0.21 6.69
C ARG A 82 20.03 -0.46 7.08
N LEU A 83 20.06 -1.77 7.29
CA LEU A 83 21.23 -2.47 7.83
C LEU A 83 22.21 -2.86 6.69
N PRO A 84 23.47 -2.37 6.66
CA PRO A 84 24.36 -2.51 5.49
C PRO A 84 24.60 -3.96 5.04
N LEU A 85 24.83 -4.88 5.98
CA LEU A 85 25.02 -6.30 5.70
C LEU A 85 23.75 -6.96 5.16
N ILE A 86 22.59 -6.58 5.69
CA ILE A 86 21.30 -7.11 5.26
C ILE A 86 20.94 -6.54 3.88
N ARG A 87 21.14 -5.25 3.66
CA ARG A 87 20.91 -4.59 2.37
C ARG A 87 21.65 -5.30 1.24
N ARG A 88 22.92 -5.68 1.43
CA ARG A 88 23.70 -6.43 0.43
C ARG A 88 23.11 -7.82 0.15
N LEU A 89 22.57 -8.48 1.16
CA LEU A 89 21.95 -9.80 1.02
C LEU A 89 20.62 -9.75 0.25
N PHE A 90 19.87 -8.64 0.39
CA PHE A 90 18.59 -8.42 -0.29
C PHE A 90 18.70 -7.54 -1.53
N ASP A 91 19.92 -7.30 -2.02
CA ASP A 91 20.16 -6.49 -3.21
C ASP A 91 19.40 -7.06 -4.42
N GLY A 92 18.74 -6.19 -5.18
CA GLY A 92 17.84 -6.59 -6.27
C GLY A 92 16.48 -7.18 -5.84
N ILE A 93 16.28 -7.49 -4.55
CA ILE A 93 15.01 -7.97 -3.98
C ILE A 93 14.29 -6.86 -3.23
N VAL A 94 14.90 -6.26 -2.22
CA VAL A 94 14.33 -5.15 -1.44
C VAL A 94 15.19 -3.93 -1.66
N ASN A 95 14.65 -2.93 -2.35
CA ASN A 95 15.39 -1.72 -2.70
C ASN A 95 14.59 -0.50 -2.25
N ARG A 96 15.21 0.35 -1.43
CA ARG A 96 14.67 1.67 -1.13
C ARG A 96 15.33 2.69 -2.06
N ASP A 97 14.51 3.49 -2.71
CA ASP A 97 14.96 4.48 -3.68
C ASP A 97 14.97 5.92 -3.11
N ASP A 98 15.42 6.87 -3.94
CA ASP A 98 15.61 8.27 -3.53
C ASP A 98 14.28 8.99 -3.29
N ASN A 99 13.19 8.46 -3.85
CA ASN A 99 11.83 8.92 -3.61
C ASN A 99 11.29 8.51 -2.23
N GLY A 100 12.01 7.63 -1.53
CA GLY A 100 11.63 7.04 -0.25
C GLY A 100 10.67 5.86 -0.39
N VAL A 101 10.57 5.28 -1.58
CA VAL A 101 9.74 4.10 -1.88
C VAL A 101 10.58 2.85 -1.73
N THR A 102 10.06 1.88 -0.99
CA THR A 102 10.62 0.53 -0.90
C THR A 102 9.96 -0.36 -1.95
N VAL A 103 10.72 -0.82 -2.93
CA VAL A 103 10.31 -1.78 -3.96
C VAL A 103 10.79 -3.17 -3.56
N THR A 104 9.85 -4.09 -3.39
CA THR A 104 10.10 -5.49 -3.02
C THR A 104 9.74 -6.41 -4.18
N ARG A 105 10.72 -7.22 -4.60
CA ARG A 105 10.60 -8.26 -5.64
C ARG A 105 10.64 -9.62 -4.99
N LEU A 106 9.73 -9.84 -4.04
CA LEU A 106 9.74 -11.01 -3.16
C LEU A 106 9.60 -12.31 -3.95
N TYR A 107 9.00 -12.28 -5.14
CA TYR A 107 9.00 -13.38 -6.13
C TYR A 107 10.39 -13.90 -6.55
N ARG A 108 11.47 -13.17 -6.25
CA ARG A 108 12.87 -13.58 -6.46
C ARG A 108 13.54 -14.11 -5.21
N MET A 109 12.85 -14.10 -4.07
CA MET A 109 13.37 -14.50 -2.78
C MET A 109 13.18 -16.00 -2.54
N TYR A 110 13.93 -16.78 -3.32
CA TYR A 110 13.96 -18.24 -3.26
C TYR A 110 15.40 -18.70 -2.94
N SER A 111 15.82 -18.56 -1.68
CA SER A 111 17.15 -19.04 -1.26
C SER A 111 17.19 -19.40 0.24
N PRO A 112 17.81 -20.52 0.62
CA PRO A 112 17.96 -20.91 2.02
C PRO A 112 18.86 -19.97 2.83
N ILE A 113 19.57 -19.03 2.19
CA ILE A 113 20.43 -18.05 2.85
C ILE A 113 19.64 -17.09 3.74
N TYR A 114 18.37 -16.82 3.40
CA TYR A 114 17.54 -15.86 4.14
C TYR A 114 17.16 -16.35 5.55
N ARG A 115 17.25 -17.66 5.82
CA ARG A 115 16.98 -18.21 7.16
C ARG A 115 17.95 -17.70 8.23
N TYR A 116 19.14 -17.26 7.79
CA TYR A 116 20.22 -16.82 8.69
C TYR A 116 20.15 -15.31 8.97
N VAL A 117 19.14 -14.62 8.43
CA VAL A 117 18.94 -13.19 8.68
C VAL A 117 18.36 -13.01 10.09
N PRO A 118 19.03 -12.23 10.96
CA PRO A 118 18.49 -11.89 12.27
C PRO A 118 17.09 -11.26 12.15
N GLY A 119 16.15 -11.64 13.01
CA GLY A 119 14.74 -11.20 12.94
C GLY A 119 13.77 -12.22 12.33
N GLY A 120 14.25 -13.42 12.00
CA GLY A 120 13.40 -14.56 11.65
C GLY A 120 12.74 -14.41 10.28
N VAL A 121 13.50 -13.96 9.28
CA VAL A 121 13.01 -13.88 7.91
C VAL A 121 12.79 -15.31 7.38
N PRO A 122 11.56 -15.66 6.97
CA PRO A 122 11.24 -16.93 6.33
C PRO A 122 12.16 -17.27 5.16
N ASN A 123 12.36 -18.56 4.96
CA ASN A 123 13.20 -19.14 3.92
C ASN A 123 12.70 -18.90 2.48
N ASP A 124 11.43 -18.51 2.31
CA ASP A 124 10.79 -18.37 1.01
C ASP A 124 9.64 -17.35 1.07
N TYR A 125 9.80 -16.26 0.32
CA TYR A 125 8.75 -15.26 0.07
C TYR A 125 8.38 -15.16 -1.41
N SER A 126 8.78 -16.16 -2.22
CA SER A 126 8.62 -16.13 -3.67
C SER A 126 7.16 -16.13 -4.15
N ASN A 127 6.22 -16.43 -3.27
CA ASN A 127 4.79 -16.32 -3.52
C ASN A 127 4.19 -14.94 -3.21
N LEU A 128 4.91 -14.01 -2.55
CA LEU A 128 4.37 -12.70 -2.13
C LEU A 128 4.22 -11.68 -3.27
N GLY A 129 4.71 -11.98 -4.48
CA GLY A 129 4.60 -11.08 -5.63
C GLY A 129 5.53 -9.87 -5.53
N ARG A 130 5.09 -8.74 -6.09
CA ARG A 130 5.79 -7.44 -6.00
C ARG A 130 4.99 -6.47 -5.14
N MET A 131 5.63 -5.76 -4.22
CA MET A 131 5.05 -4.58 -3.57
C MET A 131 5.96 -3.37 -3.73
N SER A 132 5.35 -2.20 -3.87
CA SER A 132 6.04 -0.92 -3.84
C SER A 132 5.30 -0.01 -2.87
N PHE A 133 5.94 0.44 -1.80
CA PHE A 133 5.28 1.20 -0.75
C PHE A 133 6.19 2.25 -0.13
N ALA A 134 5.58 3.29 0.42
CA ALA A 134 6.27 4.35 1.14
C ALA A 134 5.64 4.58 2.52
N ARG A 135 6.45 5.07 3.45
CA ARG A 135 6.04 5.49 4.79
C ARG A 135 5.63 6.96 4.79
N VAL A 136 4.58 7.31 5.53
CA VAL A 136 4.12 8.69 5.69
C VAL A 136 4.89 9.37 6.82
N GLY A 137 5.90 10.17 6.45
CA GLY A 137 6.79 10.83 7.41
C GLY A 137 7.38 9.85 8.41
N ASN A 138 7.24 10.15 9.71
CA ASN A 138 7.66 9.27 10.81
C ASN A 138 6.53 8.42 11.40
N ALA A 139 5.31 8.48 10.85
CA ALA A 139 4.18 7.70 11.35
C ALA A 139 4.30 6.24 10.90
N ASP A 140 3.74 5.30 11.67
CA ASP A 140 3.59 3.89 11.25
C ASP A 140 2.38 3.76 10.31
N VAL A 141 2.46 4.47 9.20
CA VAL A 141 1.43 4.60 8.16
C VAL A 141 2.11 4.43 6.81
N TYR A 142 1.59 3.52 6.00
CA TYR A 142 2.16 3.14 4.71
C TYR A 142 1.09 3.13 3.63
N PHE A 143 1.51 3.40 2.41
CA PHE A 143 0.67 3.36 1.22
C PHE A 143 1.49 2.82 0.06
N GLY A 144 0.85 2.15 -0.91
CA GLY A 144 1.57 1.51 -1.98
C GLY A 144 0.72 0.73 -2.97
N ASP A 145 1.41 0.04 -3.87
CA ASP A 145 0.84 -0.92 -4.79
C ASP A 145 1.37 -2.34 -4.55
N TRP A 146 0.57 -3.31 -4.98
CA TRP A 146 0.93 -4.72 -5.07
C TRP A 146 0.52 -5.26 -6.43
N ALA A 147 1.30 -6.21 -6.94
CA ALA A 147 0.91 -7.00 -8.08
C ALA A 147 1.36 -8.45 -7.92
N ASP A 148 0.56 -9.31 -8.54
CA ASP A 148 0.79 -10.73 -8.57
C ASP A 148 1.88 -11.08 -9.58
N VAL A 149 3.09 -11.31 -9.08
CA VAL A 149 4.23 -11.73 -9.89
C VAL A 149 4.58 -13.17 -9.56
N GLN A 150 4.79 -13.99 -10.59
CA GLN A 150 5.08 -15.40 -10.41
C GLN A 150 6.55 -15.61 -9.97
N PRO A 151 6.80 -16.63 -9.13
CA PRO A 151 8.16 -17.02 -8.74
C PRO A 151 9.08 -17.18 -9.95
N GLY A 152 10.29 -16.62 -9.85
CA GLY A 152 11.31 -16.74 -10.90
C GLY A 152 11.12 -15.85 -12.14
N ALA A 153 10.12 -14.97 -12.16
CA ALA A 153 10.01 -13.94 -13.17
C ALA A 153 11.23 -12.99 -13.20
N ALA A 154 11.43 -12.29 -14.32
CA ALA A 154 12.50 -11.30 -14.45
C ALA A 154 12.25 -10.06 -13.57
N ALA A 155 13.30 -9.29 -13.24
CA ALA A 155 13.11 -7.95 -12.69
C ALA A 155 12.29 -7.08 -13.65
N GLY A 156 11.57 -6.09 -13.12
CA GLY A 156 10.70 -5.23 -13.92
C GLY A 156 9.37 -5.88 -14.33
N THR A 157 9.08 -7.13 -13.93
CA THR A 157 7.78 -7.75 -14.22
C THR A 157 6.64 -6.99 -13.52
N ALA A 158 5.70 -6.46 -14.30
CA ALA A 158 4.56 -5.70 -13.81
C ALA A 158 3.54 -6.56 -13.02
N GLY A 159 3.39 -7.84 -13.38
CA GLY A 159 2.46 -8.75 -12.71
C GLY A 159 0.99 -8.53 -13.10
N THR A 160 0.11 -9.32 -12.47
CA THR A 160 -1.35 -9.24 -12.64
C THR A 160 -2.03 -8.82 -11.33
N ASN A 161 -3.36 -8.71 -11.33
CA ASN A 161 -4.16 -8.27 -10.17
C ASN A 161 -3.59 -7.01 -9.49
N TYR A 162 -3.26 -6.00 -10.30
CA TYR A 162 -2.75 -4.72 -9.81
C TYR A 162 -3.69 -4.17 -8.74
N SER A 163 -3.12 -3.91 -7.57
CA SER A 163 -3.85 -3.53 -6.37
C SER A 163 -3.16 -2.34 -5.72
N VAL A 164 -3.95 -1.47 -5.11
CA VAL A 164 -3.44 -0.35 -4.31
C VAL A 164 -3.92 -0.48 -2.88
N PHE A 165 -3.13 0.04 -1.94
CA PHE A 165 -3.46 -0.07 -0.54
C PHE A 165 -2.90 1.10 0.28
N TYR A 166 -3.50 1.29 1.46
CA TYR A 166 -2.90 2.01 2.56
C TYR A 166 -3.24 1.33 3.88
N ASN A 167 -2.35 1.43 4.85
CA ASN A 167 -2.54 0.87 6.18
C ASN A 167 -1.72 1.65 7.19
N GLY A 168 -2.28 1.93 8.36
CA GLY A 168 -1.57 2.67 9.40
C GLY A 168 -2.14 2.45 10.78
N THR A 169 -1.29 2.57 11.78
CA THR A 169 -1.64 2.60 13.20
C THR A 169 -1.72 4.04 13.70
N GLY A 170 -2.24 4.26 14.91
CA GLY A 170 -2.43 5.60 15.44
C GLY A 170 -3.46 6.41 14.66
N LYS A 171 -4.57 5.79 14.25
CA LYS A 171 -5.72 6.52 13.67
C LYS A 171 -6.09 7.69 14.60
N THR A 172 -6.30 8.87 14.02
CA THR A 172 -6.53 10.09 14.80
C THR A 172 -7.71 9.90 15.75
N ALA A 173 -7.45 9.98 17.06
CA ALA A 173 -8.50 9.79 18.07
C ALA A 173 -9.38 11.04 18.24
N LYS A 174 -8.75 12.23 18.17
CA LYS A 174 -9.42 13.53 18.29
C LYS A 174 -9.18 14.34 17.02
N MET A 175 -10.17 14.31 16.12
CA MET A 175 -10.10 15.08 14.88
C MET A 175 -10.25 16.58 15.18
N PRO A 176 -9.50 17.47 14.50
CA PRO A 176 -9.79 18.89 14.51
C PRO A 176 -11.24 19.12 14.04
N THR A 177 -11.96 20.00 14.72
CA THR A 177 -13.36 20.33 14.41
C THR A 177 -13.50 21.64 13.62
N GLY A 178 -12.40 22.38 13.45
CA GLY A 178 -12.34 23.64 12.73
C GLY A 178 -10.96 23.91 12.14
N GLY A 179 -10.86 25.01 11.38
CA GLY A 179 -9.64 25.40 10.69
C GLY A 179 -9.34 24.57 9.45
N THR A 180 -8.18 24.82 8.84
CA THR A 180 -7.72 24.14 7.64
C THR A 180 -6.30 23.61 7.81
N ALA A 181 -5.96 22.54 7.10
CA ALA A 181 -4.63 21.96 7.05
C ALA A 181 -4.24 21.61 5.61
N VAL A 182 -2.98 21.83 5.26
CA VAL A 182 -2.40 21.41 3.97
C VAL A 182 -1.44 20.26 4.23
N TYR A 183 -1.56 19.22 3.43
CA TYR A 183 -0.71 18.03 3.48
C TYR A 183 0.14 17.97 2.23
N SER A 184 1.44 17.75 2.38
CA SER A 184 2.30 17.39 1.25
C SER A 184 2.11 15.90 0.97
N VAL A 185 1.59 15.57 -0.21
CA VAL A 185 1.14 14.22 -0.55
C VAL A 185 1.97 13.64 -1.69
N LYS A 186 2.36 12.38 -1.53
CA LYS A 186 2.95 11.52 -2.55
C LYS A 186 1.95 10.44 -2.96
N GLY A 187 1.96 10.05 -4.23
CA GLY A 187 1.13 8.97 -4.77
C GLY A 187 1.93 7.92 -5.52
N ILE A 188 1.54 6.67 -5.32
CA ILE A 188 2.11 5.47 -5.94
C ILE A 188 1.09 4.88 -6.92
N ASN A 189 1.51 4.76 -8.18
CA ASN A 189 0.77 4.12 -9.26
C ASN A 189 1.75 3.40 -10.20
N HIS A 190 1.55 2.09 -10.39
CA HIS A 190 2.41 1.24 -11.23
C HIS A 190 3.91 1.45 -10.97
N TYR A 191 4.32 1.43 -9.71
CA TYR A 191 5.69 1.70 -9.29
C TYR A 191 6.55 0.43 -9.39
N VAL A 192 6.73 -0.07 -10.62
CA VAL A 192 7.33 -1.39 -10.87
C VAL A 192 8.82 -1.41 -10.54
N ASP A 193 9.52 -0.34 -10.89
CA ASP A 193 10.96 -0.21 -10.69
C ASP A 193 11.30 0.96 -9.77
N ALA A 194 12.49 0.87 -9.15
CA ALA A 194 13.03 1.96 -8.33
C ALA A 194 13.13 3.25 -9.16
N ASN A 195 12.89 4.39 -8.52
CA ASN A 195 12.89 5.71 -9.15
C ASN A 195 11.81 5.90 -10.24
N THR A 196 10.77 5.06 -10.28
CA THR A 196 9.56 5.38 -11.05
C THR A 196 9.03 6.75 -10.59
N ALA A 197 8.56 7.59 -11.51
CA ALA A 197 8.09 8.92 -11.14
C ALA A 197 6.90 8.85 -10.15
N LEU A 198 7.01 9.49 -8.99
CA LEU A 198 5.91 9.63 -8.03
C LEU A 198 4.90 10.68 -8.51
N LEU A 199 3.63 10.48 -8.14
CA LEU A 199 2.69 11.59 -8.13
C LEU A 199 3.00 12.47 -6.92
N THR A 200 2.99 13.79 -7.09
CA THR A 200 3.19 14.73 -5.98
C THR A 200 2.18 15.86 -6.04
N GLY A 201 1.83 16.40 -4.90
CA GLY A 201 0.96 17.57 -4.80
C GLY A 201 0.51 17.81 -3.37
N ASP A 202 -0.52 18.64 -3.23
CA ASP A 202 -1.06 18.99 -1.93
C ASP A 202 -2.53 18.58 -1.83
N LEU A 203 -2.92 18.10 -0.64
CA LEU A 203 -4.33 17.99 -0.26
C LEU A 203 -4.63 18.98 0.86
N LYS A 204 -5.73 19.72 0.74
CA LYS A 204 -6.23 20.66 1.75
C LYS A 204 -7.46 20.08 2.44
N ALA A 205 -7.35 19.87 3.74
CA ALA A 205 -8.47 19.57 4.62
C ALA A 205 -9.05 20.89 5.17
N ASP A 206 -10.34 21.08 5.03
CA ASP A 206 -11.13 22.08 5.74
C ASP A 206 -11.99 21.34 6.75
N PHE A 207 -11.59 21.36 8.02
CA PHE A 207 -12.25 20.59 9.08
C PHE A 207 -13.57 21.22 9.50
N ALA A 208 -13.70 22.55 9.37
CA ALA A 208 -14.96 23.25 9.63
C ALA A 208 -16.02 22.85 8.60
N LYS A 209 -15.64 22.80 7.31
CA LYS A 209 -16.54 22.37 6.22
C LYS A 209 -16.59 20.85 6.06
N LYS A 210 -15.74 20.11 6.77
CA LYS A 210 -15.55 18.66 6.65
C LYS A 210 -15.27 18.21 5.23
N ARG A 211 -14.40 18.93 4.51
CA ARG A 211 -14.03 18.63 3.11
C ARG A 211 -12.54 18.46 2.93
N LEU A 212 -12.15 17.51 2.07
CA LEU A 212 -10.79 17.29 1.59
C LEU A 212 -10.75 17.48 0.08
N ASN A 213 -9.80 18.28 -0.40
CA ASN A 213 -9.62 18.57 -1.82
C ASN A 213 -8.14 18.58 -2.19
N GLY A 214 -7.82 18.33 -3.45
CA GLY A 214 -6.51 18.61 -4.01
C GLY A 214 -6.13 17.63 -5.10
N THR A 215 -4.93 17.82 -5.63
CA THR A 215 -4.47 17.08 -6.81
C THR A 215 -3.03 16.66 -6.61
N ILE A 216 -2.75 15.39 -6.91
CA ILE A 216 -1.41 14.85 -7.04
C ILE A 216 -1.17 14.48 -8.50
N LYS A 217 0.02 14.78 -9.02
CA LYS A 217 0.30 14.59 -10.45
C LYS A 217 1.74 14.21 -10.72
N ARG A 218 1.93 13.55 -11.87
CA ARG A 218 3.20 13.36 -12.58
C ARG A 218 2.91 13.49 -14.09
N PRO A 219 3.92 13.59 -14.97
CA PRO A 219 3.69 13.54 -16.41
C PRO A 219 2.80 12.35 -16.80
N GLY A 220 1.71 12.60 -17.53
CA GLY A 220 0.77 11.58 -18.00
C GLY A 220 -0.29 11.10 -17.00
N LEU A 221 -0.25 11.51 -15.72
CA LEU A 221 -1.26 11.13 -14.74
C LEU A 221 -1.50 12.24 -13.71
N SER A 222 -2.73 12.74 -13.65
CA SER A 222 -3.20 13.67 -12.62
C SER A 222 -4.39 13.07 -11.89
N VAL A 223 -4.28 12.90 -10.57
CA VAL A 223 -5.35 12.37 -9.71
C VAL A 223 -5.83 13.47 -8.78
N THR A 224 -7.12 13.81 -8.91
CA THR A 224 -7.78 14.84 -8.10
C THR A 224 -8.75 14.19 -7.12
N VAL A 225 -8.65 14.59 -5.86
CA VAL A 225 -9.68 14.38 -4.83
C VAL A 225 -10.59 15.60 -4.84
N ASP A 226 -11.86 15.39 -5.16
CA ASP A 226 -12.85 16.45 -5.35
C ASP A 226 -13.94 16.34 -4.28
N ASN A 227 -13.95 17.31 -3.37
CA ASN A 227 -14.97 17.52 -2.36
C ASN A 227 -15.25 16.31 -1.46
N ALA A 228 -14.21 15.51 -1.15
CA ALA A 228 -14.34 14.33 -0.31
C ALA A 228 -14.80 14.72 1.10
N VAL A 229 -15.77 13.99 1.65
CA VAL A 229 -16.36 14.26 2.96
C VAL A 229 -15.46 13.70 4.05
N ILE A 230 -15.12 14.53 5.04
CA ILE A 230 -14.40 14.14 6.25
C ILE A 230 -15.41 13.69 7.30
N ASN A 231 -15.28 12.45 7.75
CA ASN A 231 -16.00 11.91 8.89
C ASN A 231 -15.11 12.01 10.14
N THR A 232 -15.39 13.01 10.98
CA THR A 232 -14.62 13.29 12.19
C THR A 232 -14.75 12.21 13.26
N ALA A 233 -15.89 11.50 13.31
CA ALA A 233 -16.10 10.41 14.28
C ALA A 233 -15.23 9.19 13.96
N ASN A 234 -14.98 8.93 12.68
CA ASN A 234 -14.20 7.78 12.22
C ASN A 234 -12.76 8.13 11.85
N ALA A 235 -12.38 9.41 11.89
CA ALA A 235 -11.13 9.92 11.34
C ALA A 235 -10.88 9.39 9.92
N SER A 236 -11.92 9.45 9.09
CA SER A 236 -11.90 8.97 7.72
C SER A 236 -12.35 10.04 6.75
N PHE A 237 -12.08 9.83 5.47
CA PHE A 237 -12.66 10.62 4.39
C PHE A 237 -13.04 9.72 3.22
N GLY A 238 -14.01 10.18 2.43
CA GLY A 238 -14.41 9.49 1.22
C GLY A 238 -15.23 10.38 0.29
N GLY A 239 -15.16 10.12 -1.00
CA GLY A 239 -15.89 10.91 -1.99
C GLY A 239 -15.42 10.69 -3.42
N ARG A 240 -15.57 11.71 -4.25
CA ARG A 240 -15.24 11.66 -5.67
C ARG A 240 -13.73 11.78 -5.89
N ALA A 241 -13.23 11.04 -6.86
CA ALA A 241 -11.92 11.24 -7.45
C ALA A 241 -12.04 11.39 -8.97
N THR A 242 -11.05 12.00 -9.62
CA THR A 242 -10.95 12.04 -11.08
C THR A 242 -9.50 11.87 -11.48
N ALA A 243 -9.23 11.03 -12.49
CA ALA A 243 -7.91 10.83 -13.06
C ALA A 243 -7.97 10.93 -14.57
N ASN A 244 -7.30 11.92 -15.17
CA ASN A 244 -7.33 12.17 -16.62
C ASN A 244 -8.76 12.06 -17.20
N ASP A 245 -9.71 12.80 -16.60
CA ASP A 245 -11.15 12.80 -16.93
C ASP A 245 -11.93 11.50 -16.65
N VAL A 246 -11.28 10.45 -16.13
CA VAL A 246 -11.95 9.25 -15.65
C VAL A 246 -12.47 9.49 -14.23
N SER A 247 -13.78 9.44 -14.07
CA SER A 247 -14.42 9.52 -12.75
C SER A 247 -14.17 8.26 -11.92
N GLY A 248 -13.91 8.46 -10.64
CA GLY A 248 -13.63 7.42 -9.66
C GLY A 248 -14.06 7.83 -8.25
N THR A 249 -13.60 7.07 -7.28
CA THR A 249 -13.87 7.32 -5.86
C THR A 249 -12.58 7.33 -5.06
N THR A 250 -12.57 8.04 -3.95
CA THR A 250 -11.47 8.03 -2.99
C THR A 250 -11.97 7.63 -1.62
N ARG A 251 -11.08 7.03 -0.83
CA ARG A 251 -11.28 6.73 0.59
C ARG A 251 -9.95 6.77 1.32
N GLY A 252 -9.96 7.17 2.58
CA GLY A 252 -8.77 7.23 3.40
C GLY A 252 -9.03 7.52 4.86
N ASN A 253 -7.94 7.63 5.61
CA ASN A 253 -7.95 7.92 7.05
C ASN A 253 -6.93 8.99 7.43
N PHE A 254 -7.19 9.65 8.55
CA PHE A 254 -6.27 10.55 9.22
C PHE A 254 -5.58 9.83 10.38
N TYR A 255 -4.30 10.13 10.60
CA TYR A 255 -3.43 9.49 11.58
C TYR A 255 -2.65 10.52 12.39
N GLY A 256 -2.24 10.11 13.59
CA GLY A 256 -1.49 10.94 14.53
C GLY A 256 -2.37 11.96 15.27
N ASN A 257 -1.73 12.70 16.17
CA ASN A 257 -2.39 13.78 16.90
C ASN A 257 -2.77 14.92 15.93
N ASP A 258 -3.95 15.50 16.13
CA ASP A 258 -4.48 16.62 15.33
C ASP A 258 -4.44 16.39 13.81
N ALA A 259 -4.64 15.13 13.40
CA ALA A 259 -4.55 14.68 12.02
C ALA A 259 -3.20 15.07 11.37
N ALA A 260 -2.07 14.79 12.02
CA ALA A 260 -0.74 15.12 11.51
C ALA A 260 -0.40 14.41 10.18
N ALA A 261 -1.07 13.30 9.85
CA ALA A 261 -0.87 12.54 8.63
C ALA A 261 -2.19 12.06 8.03
N LEU A 262 -2.17 11.75 6.73
CA LEU A 262 -3.25 11.07 6.04
C LEU A 262 -2.71 10.01 5.07
N ALA A 263 -3.54 9.01 4.79
CA ALA A 263 -3.32 8.06 3.71
C ALA A 263 -4.64 7.58 3.11
N GLY A 264 -4.62 7.18 1.85
CA GLY A 264 -5.82 6.78 1.13
C GLY A 264 -5.53 6.09 -0.20
N VAL A 265 -6.61 5.70 -0.88
CA VAL A 265 -6.62 5.15 -2.23
C VAL A 265 -7.66 5.85 -3.09
N ALA A 266 -7.29 6.14 -4.33
CA ALA A 266 -8.19 6.54 -5.40
C ALA A 266 -8.41 5.36 -6.35
N GLU A 267 -9.68 5.07 -6.63
CA GLU A 267 -10.15 3.92 -7.40
C GLU A 267 -10.95 4.37 -8.62
N PHE A 268 -10.62 3.78 -9.77
CA PHE A 268 -11.22 4.06 -11.06
C PHE A 268 -11.70 2.76 -11.69
N ALA A 269 -12.89 2.29 -11.31
CA ALA A 269 -13.43 1.00 -11.74
C ALA A 269 -13.47 0.84 -13.28
N ARG A 270 -13.69 1.94 -14.02
CA ARG A 270 -13.67 1.95 -15.50
C ARG A 270 -12.27 1.86 -16.10
N ASN A 271 -11.24 2.20 -15.34
CA ASN A 271 -9.84 2.08 -15.74
C ASN A 271 -8.93 1.81 -14.52
N PRO A 272 -8.85 0.57 -14.04
CA PRO A 272 -8.09 0.22 -12.84
C PRO A 272 -6.59 0.53 -12.91
N ASN A 273 -6.03 0.75 -14.11
CA ASN A 273 -4.64 1.19 -14.27
C ASN A 273 -4.39 2.59 -13.70
N LEU A 274 -5.45 3.37 -13.46
CA LEU A 274 -5.37 4.68 -12.81
C LEU A 274 -5.43 4.59 -11.29
N ASN A 275 -5.71 3.40 -10.72
CA ASN A 275 -5.79 3.22 -9.28
C ASN A 275 -4.48 3.66 -8.62
N THR A 276 -4.60 4.49 -7.60
CA THR A 276 -3.45 5.18 -6.99
C THR A 276 -3.58 5.15 -5.48
N ALA A 277 -2.55 4.68 -4.79
CA ALA A 277 -2.41 4.87 -3.34
C ALA A 277 -1.70 6.19 -3.05
N PHE A 278 -2.05 6.85 -1.96
CA PHE A 278 -1.40 8.10 -1.58
C PHE A 278 -1.28 8.26 -0.08
N GLY A 279 -0.31 9.06 0.34
CA GLY A 279 -0.10 9.42 1.74
C GLY A 279 0.68 10.72 1.86
N GLY A 280 0.47 11.43 2.97
CA GLY A 280 1.09 12.73 3.18
C GLY A 280 1.04 13.22 4.61
N THR A 281 1.96 14.14 4.90
CA THR A 281 2.12 14.77 6.20
C THR A 281 1.62 16.21 6.15
N LYS A 282 1.03 16.66 7.25
CA LYS A 282 0.68 18.06 7.47
C LYS A 282 1.95 18.92 7.36
N LYS A 283 1.85 20.06 6.67
CA LYS A 283 2.91 21.06 6.58
C LYS A 283 3.04 21.86 7.86
#